data_AF-A0A3M1CWH9-F1
#
_entry.id   AF-A0A3M1CWH9-F1
#
_cell.length_a   1.000
_cell.length_b   1.000
_cell.length_c   1.000
_cell.angle_alpha   90.00
_cell.angle_beta   90.00
_cell.angle_gamma   90.00
#
_symmetry.space_group_name_H-M   'P 1'
#
loop_
_entity.id
_entity.type
_entity.pdbx_description
1 polymer ?
#
loop_
_entity_poly.entity_id
_entity_poly.type
_entity_poly.pdbx_seq_one_letter_code
_entity_poly.pdbx_strand_id
1 'polypeptide(L)'
;KAFVDGGGTEGYRELIEECGWELAARAFPEETRQKLTASREEHLILSLDEALVAVPWELAIVGEEPLALKFATGRMVATSADAREGQAVPGWSGRILVVADAAGNLAEAAREGKAVAAILRKCFASQVELVVGPVKAGRLKEMLGEASLLHIAGHAGQGGEIACADGAISVDELVAATGSVPPALVFANSCYSTSGGGFVDTSRVTTDMASRFLLKGCRHFLGPLWSVADSDAMSFALRFYEKLVSGYTVGESVRKARKSLHDRPDSAVAYASYVLYGDPRERLPASLRLSEKKLRSAQAAAQTVAVPAEAGRSARHPVLRWTTVAAIAALVWAGLVALVFLRHGDGGKAKVSPAGEEKVMAAAGSQAGASAVKRKGPIRLCVLPFKNLTGDSKYDFIQEGMTEAVVTDFGSNPKIRLIERGQIDLDIKEIEFSNSKYVDPATRARLGRIVGAEVVVLGAVQKAQGVLRAQARFVDVETGEILLALKVDRPEGKVFELQDALSERLRTEAVRLVEMLRR
;
A
#
# COMPACT_ATOMS: atom_id res chain seq x y z
N LYS A 1 2.54 11.61 8.08
CA LYS A 1 3.15 12.05 9.36
C LYS A 1 2.14 12.03 10.50
N ALA A 2 1.00 12.72 10.40
CA ALA A 2 -0.08 12.72 11.40
C ALA A 2 -0.38 11.34 12.02
N PHE A 3 -0.86 10.37 11.25
CA PHE A 3 -1.40 9.09 11.74
C PHE A 3 -0.43 8.13 12.47
N VAL A 4 0.84 8.50 12.69
CA VAL A 4 1.89 7.59 13.18
C VAL A 4 2.40 7.94 14.59
N ASP A 5 2.24 9.18 15.06
CA ASP A 5 2.94 9.67 16.27
C ASP A 5 2.24 9.44 17.63
N GLY A 6 1.35 8.45 17.77
CA GLY A 6 0.73 8.07 19.05
C GLY A 6 -0.06 9.17 19.80
N GLY A 7 -0.59 10.18 19.10
CA GLY A 7 -1.52 11.15 19.68
C GLY A 7 -2.81 10.47 20.15
N GLY A 8 -3.43 10.98 21.23
CA GLY A 8 -4.78 10.53 21.61
C GLY A 8 -5.75 10.67 20.42
N THR A 9 -6.80 9.85 20.36
CA THR A 9 -7.77 9.84 19.26
C THR A 9 -8.41 11.21 18.98
N GLU A 10 -8.53 12.05 20.01
CA GLU A 10 -8.99 13.45 19.89
C GLU A 10 -8.01 14.32 19.08
N GLY A 11 -6.71 14.24 19.34
CA GLY A 11 -5.70 15.04 18.64
C GLY A 11 -5.58 14.70 17.14
N TYR A 12 -5.88 13.45 16.76
CA TYR A 12 -5.91 13.08 15.34
C TYR A 12 -7.14 13.55 14.61
N ARG A 13 -8.30 13.60 15.28
CA ARG A 13 -9.50 14.17 14.70
C ARG A 13 -9.30 15.65 14.39
N GLU A 14 -8.78 16.40 15.35
CA GLU A 14 -8.46 17.82 15.19
C GLU A 14 -7.48 18.04 14.03
N LEU A 15 -6.42 17.22 13.93
CA LEU A 15 -5.46 17.33 12.85
C LEU A 15 -6.04 17.00 11.47
N ILE A 16 -6.94 16.02 11.38
CA ILE A 16 -7.68 15.73 10.12
C ILE A 16 -8.55 16.92 9.74
N GLU A 17 -9.22 17.55 10.72
CA GLU A 17 -10.06 18.71 10.49
C GLU A 17 -9.22 19.92 10.02
N GLU A 18 -8.13 20.24 10.70
CA GLU A 18 -7.18 21.29 10.28
C GLU A 18 -6.65 21.05 8.86
N CYS A 19 -6.18 19.83 8.56
CA CYS A 19 -5.71 19.47 7.23
C CYS A 19 -6.83 19.57 6.18
N GLY A 20 -8.07 19.20 6.55
CA GLY A 20 -9.23 19.29 5.68
C GLY A 20 -9.59 20.73 5.32
N TRP A 21 -9.48 21.65 6.29
CA TRP A 21 -9.64 23.08 6.06
C TRP A 21 -8.55 23.65 5.16
N GLU A 22 -7.29 23.31 5.43
CA GLU A 22 -6.16 23.74 4.59
C GLU A 22 -6.28 23.22 3.16
N LEU A 23 -6.66 21.94 3.00
CA LEU A 23 -6.86 21.33 1.70
C LEU A 23 -7.94 22.08 0.91
N ALA A 24 -9.09 22.35 1.52
CA ALA A 24 -10.16 23.10 0.89
C ALA A 24 -9.72 24.53 0.50
N ALA A 25 -9.00 25.22 1.40
CA ALA A 25 -8.54 26.59 1.15
C ALA A 25 -7.52 26.69 0.00
N ARG A 26 -6.64 25.69 -0.13
CA ARG A 26 -5.63 25.66 -1.20
C ARG A 26 -6.18 25.16 -2.53
N ALA A 27 -7.11 24.21 -2.50
CA ALA A 27 -7.59 23.54 -3.70
C ALA A 27 -8.81 24.20 -4.34
N PHE A 28 -9.66 24.85 -3.54
CA PHE A 28 -10.94 25.36 -4.00
C PHE A 28 -11.00 26.90 -3.88
N PRO A 29 -11.24 27.61 -5.00
CA PRO A 29 -11.59 29.03 -4.95
C PRO A 29 -12.76 29.29 -4.00
N GLU A 30 -12.81 30.49 -3.41
CA GLU A 30 -13.86 30.89 -2.47
C GLU A 30 -15.27 30.65 -3.03
N GLU A 31 -15.52 31.00 -4.30
CA GLU A 31 -16.80 30.77 -4.96
C GLU A 31 -17.19 29.28 -5.01
N THR A 32 -16.21 28.40 -5.26
CA THR A 32 -16.42 26.94 -5.26
C THR A 32 -16.75 26.45 -3.86
N ARG A 33 -16.05 26.94 -2.83
CA ARG A 33 -16.34 26.59 -1.43
C ARG A 33 -17.74 27.04 -1.02
N GLN A 34 -18.18 28.23 -1.42
CA GLN A 34 -19.54 28.72 -1.18
C GLN A 34 -20.60 27.86 -1.88
N LYS A 35 -20.38 27.50 -3.15
CA LYS A 35 -21.27 26.59 -3.90
C LYS A 35 -21.38 25.22 -3.24
N LEU A 36 -20.25 24.61 -2.87
CA LEU A 36 -20.23 23.32 -2.17
C LEU A 36 -20.89 23.42 -0.78
N THR A 37 -20.75 24.55 -0.09
CA THR A 37 -21.39 24.79 1.22
C THR A 37 -22.91 24.93 1.09
N ALA A 38 -23.40 25.67 0.09
CA ALA A 38 -24.83 25.88 -0.12
C ALA A 38 -25.55 24.73 -0.85
N SER A 39 -24.81 23.81 -1.47
CA SER A 39 -25.38 22.72 -2.26
C SER A 39 -26.25 21.77 -1.43
N ARG A 40 -27.37 21.33 -2.04
CA ARG A 40 -28.28 20.30 -1.55
C ARG A 40 -28.17 18.99 -2.33
N GLU A 41 -27.24 18.91 -3.28
CA GLU A 41 -26.99 17.69 -4.03
C GLU A 41 -26.54 16.57 -3.10
N GLU A 42 -26.95 15.34 -3.39
CA GLU A 42 -26.56 14.17 -2.60
C GLU A 42 -25.18 13.64 -3.01
N HIS A 43 -24.81 13.78 -4.29
CA HIS A 43 -23.63 13.15 -4.88
C HIS A 43 -22.60 14.19 -5.32
N LEU A 44 -21.32 13.86 -5.13
CA LEU A 44 -20.20 14.65 -5.61
C LEU A 44 -19.25 13.76 -6.41
N ILE A 45 -19.04 14.09 -7.68
CA ILE A 45 -18.08 13.40 -8.54
C ILE A 45 -16.80 14.21 -8.60
N LEU A 46 -15.68 13.58 -8.23
CA LEU A 46 -14.35 14.16 -8.31
C LEU A 46 -13.67 13.66 -9.58
N SER A 47 -13.59 14.50 -10.60
CA SER A 47 -12.82 14.21 -11.81
C SER A 47 -11.36 14.57 -11.58
N LEU A 48 -10.49 13.58 -11.50
CA LEU A 48 -9.09 13.72 -11.06
C LEU A 48 -8.11 13.29 -12.14
N ASP A 49 -7.01 14.02 -12.25
CA ASP A 49 -5.79 13.56 -12.91
C ASP A 49 -5.14 12.47 -12.05
N GLU A 50 -4.49 11.50 -12.68
CA GLU A 50 -3.76 10.40 -12.01
C GLU A 50 -2.79 10.91 -10.92
N ALA A 51 -2.09 12.03 -11.18
CA ALA A 51 -1.15 12.62 -10.23
C ALA A 51 -1.81 13.14 -8.94
N LEU A 52 -3.13 13.39 -8.97
CA LEU A 52 -3.89 13.95 -7.86
C LEU A 52 -4.69 12.89 -7.09
N VAL A 53 -4.64 11.62 -7.52
CA VAL A 53 -5.46 10.57 -6.93
C VAL A 53 -5.01 10.23 -5.51
N ALA A 54 -3.74 10.36 -5.15
CA ALA A 54 -3.28 10.09 -3.79
C ALA A 54 -3.82 11.11 -2.75
N VAL A 55 -4.27 12.30 -3.20
CA VAL A 55 -4.78 13.34 -2.30
C VAL A 55 -6.16 12.91 -1.75
N PRO A 56 -6.40 12.99 -0.44
CA PRO A 56 -7.68 12.61 0.17
C PRO A 56 -8.70 13.75 0.05
N TRP A 57 -9.10 14.08 -1.19
CA TRP A 57 -10.04 15.16 -1.52
C TRP A 57 -11.35 15.10 -0.73
N GLU A 58 -11.80 13.89 -0.39
CA GLU A 58 -13.00 13.65 0.40
C GLU A 58 -12.93 14.28 1.81
N LEU A 59 -11.72 14.51 2.32
CA LEU A 59 -11.51 15.11 3.64
C LEU A 59 -11.48 16.64 3.61
N ALA A 60 -11.51 17.26 2.44
CA ALA A 60 -11.62 18.71 2.36
C ALA A 60 -12.90 19.17 3.08
N ILE A 61 -12.79 20.18 3.94
CA ILE A 61 -13.92 20.68 4.73
C ILE A 61 -14.50 21.92 4.06
N VAL A 62 -15.81 21.89 3.84
CA VAL A 62 -16.60 23.02 3.32
C VAL A 62 -17.79 23.25 4.25
N GLY A 63 -17.88 24.44 4.84
CA GLY A 63 -18.90 24.71 5.86
C GLY A 63 -18.52 24.10 7.21
N GLU A 64 -19.16 23.02 7.64
CA GLU A 64 -18.92 22.41 8.96
C GLU A 64 -18.54 20.93 8.88
N GLU A 65 -18.64 20.31 7.70
CA GLU A 65 -18.40 18.87 7.54
C GLU A 65 -17.43 18.60 6.37
N PRO A 66 -16.62 17.52 6.45
CA PRO A 66 -15.88 16.99 5.32
C PRO A 66 -16.79 16.65 4.14
N LEU A 67 -16.29 16.83 2.90
CA LEU A 67 -17.01 16.45 1.68
C LEU A 67 -17.50 14.98 1.74
N ALA A 68 -16.72 14.09 2.34
CA ALA A 68 -17.02 12.65 2.49
C ALA A 68 -18.26 12.34 3.35
N LEU A 69 -18.66 13.26 4.23
CA LEU A 69 -19.81 13.12 5.14
C LEU A 69 -21.02 13.89 4.62
N LYS A 70 -20.77 15.02 3.96
CA LYS A 70 -21.79 15.83 3.31
C LYS A 70 -22.34 15.15 2.05
N PHE A 71 -21.47 14.68 1.16
CA PHE A 71 -21.82 14.11 -0.14
C PHE A 71 -21.45 12.64 -0.26
N ALA A 72 -22.21 11.91 -1.07
CA ALA A 72 -21.82 10.62 -1.61
C ALA A 72 -20.76 10.84 -2.69
N THR A 73 -19.49 10.76 -2.29
CA THR A 73 -18.33 11.04 -3.15
C THR A 73 -17.91 9.84 -3.99
N GLY A 74 -17.56 10.06 -5.26
CA GLY A 74 -16.87 9.07 -6.09
C GLY A 74 -15.82 9.71 -7.00
N ARG A 75 -14.70 9.01 -7.22
CA ARG A 75 -13.58 9.47 -8.05
C ARG A 75 -13.74 8.94 -9.47
N MET A 76 -13.65 9.84 -10.44
CA MET A 76 -13.50 9.52 -11.85
C MET A 76 -12.08 9.89 -12.24
N VAL A 77 -11.21 8.89 -12.44
CA VAL A 77 -9.84 9.13 -12.88
C VAL A 77 -9.87 9.20 -14.39
N ALA A 78 -9.45 10.33 -14.95
CA ALA A 78 -9.28 10.46 -16.39
C ALA A 78 -8.11 9.57 -16.80
N THR A 79 -8.39 8.37 -17.31
CA THR A 79 -7.32 7.52 -17.83
C THR A 79 -7.14 7.86 -19.30
N SER A 80 -5.90 7.97 -19.77
CA SER A 80 -5.56 8.11 -21.20
C SER A 80 -6.12 6.98 -22.08
N ALA A 81 -6.79 6.00 -21.48
CA ALA A 81 -7.43 4.84 -22.06
C ALA A 81 -8.97 4.92 -22.08
N ASP A 82 -9.59 6.06 -21.77
CA ASP A 82 -11.05 6.28 -21.73
C ASP A 82 -11.78 6.08 -23.09
N ALA A 83 -11.11 5.52 -24.09
CA ALA A 83 -11.65 5.21 -25.42
C ALA A 83 -11.27 3.80 -25.91
N ARG A 84 -11.49 2.76 -25.09
CA ARG A 84 -11.56 1.38 -25.61
C ARG A 84 -13.00 1.00 -25.93
N GLU A 85 -13.44 1.36 -27.14
CA GLU A 85 -14.65 0.79 -27.75
C GLU A 85 -14.57 -0.75 -27.69
N GLY A 86 -15.62 -1.40 -27.16
CA GLY A 86 -15.75 -2.86 -27.17
C GLY A 86 -15.46 -3.60 -25.87
N GLN A 87 -15.13 -2.92 -24.75
CA GLN A 87 -15.11 -3.60 -23.44
C GLN A 87 -16.53 -3.90 -22.96
N ALA A 88 -16.79 -5.13 -22.52
CA ALA A 88 -18.06 -5.53 -21.95
C ALA A 88 -18.31 -4.79 -20.63
N VAL A 89 -19.41 -4.04 -20.54
CA VAL A 89 -19.80 -3.35 -19.31
C VAL A 89 -20.26 -4.40 -18.29
N PRO A 90 -19.60 -4.55 -17.14
CA PRO A 90 -19.96 -5.61 -16.20
C PRO A 90 -21.30 -5.32 -15.53
N GLY A 91 -22.11 -6.37 -15.44
CA GLY A 91 -23.39 -6.36 -14.74
C GLY A 91 -23.24 -6.65 -13.26
N TRP A 92 -24.23 -6.23 -12.47
CA TRP A 92 -24.33 -6.49 -11.03
C TRP A 92 -24.82 -7.90 -10.67
N SER A 93 -25.25 -8.67 -11.66
CA SER A 93 -25.86 -9.99 -11.47
C SER A 93 -24.85 -11.11 -11.71
N GLY A 94 -24.96 -12.19 -10.94
CA GLY A 94 -24.20 -13.40 -11.16
C GLY A 94 -23.38 -13.77 -9.94
N ARG A 95 -22.25 -14.42 -10.18
CA ARG A 95 -21.38 -14.94 -9.13
C ARG A 95 -20.82 -13.80 -8.28
N ILE A 96 -20.84 -13.99 -6.96
CA ILE A 96 -20.16 -13.13 -5.99
C ILE A 96 -19.07 -13.95 -5.34
N LEU A 97 -17.86 -13.39 -5.28
CA LEU A 97 -16.75 -14.01 -4.60
C LEU A 97 -16.33 -13.18 -3.39
N VAL A 98 -16.34 -13.82 -2.22
CA VAL A 98 -15.84 -13.26 -0.97
C VAL A 98 -14.59 -14.05 -0.58
N VAL A 99 -13.44 -13.40 -0.63
CA VAL A 99 -12.13 -13.96 -0.26
C VAL A 99 -11.70 -13.34 1.05
N ALA A 100 -11.42 -14.17 2.05
CA ALA A 100 -11.03 -13.71 3.37
C ALA A 100 -9.94 -14.59 3.98
N ASP A 101 -8.93 -13.95 4.58
CA ASP A 101 -7.85 -14.65 5.29
C ASP A 101 -7.17 -15.75 4.44
N ALA A 102 -6.85 -15.44 3.18
CA ALA A 102 -6.29 -16.41 2.23
C ALA A 102 -4.90 -16.96 2.67
N ALA A 103 -4.18 -16.25 3.54
CA ALA A 103 -2.96 -16.73 4.17
C ALA A 103 -3.21 -17.63 5.40
N GLY A 104 -4.41 -17.58 6.00
CA GLY A 104 -4.79 -18.37 7.17
C GLY A 104 -4.17 -17.89 8.48
N ASN A 105 -3.80 -16.61 8.58
CA ASN A 105 -3.10 -16.01 9.71
C ASN A 105 -3.78 -14.75 10.27
N LEU A 106 -4.95 -14.37 9.75
CA LEU A 106 -5.69 -13.18 10.17
C LEU A 106 -7.16 -13.53 10.46
N ALA A 107 -7.43 -13.96 11.70
CA ALA A 107 -8.76 -14.40 12.13
C ALA A 107 -9.84 -13.31 11.96
N GLU A 108 -9.47 -12.04 12.08
CA GLU A 108 -10.39 -10.91 11.87
C GLU A 108 -10.90 -10.81 10.44
N ALA A 109 -10.01 -10.95 9.45
CA ALA A 109 -10.41 -11.00 8.06
C ALA A 109 -11.35 -12.19 7.78
N ALA A 110 -11.08 -13.35 8.39
CA ALA A 110 -11.99 -14.49 8.32
C ALA A 110 -13.38 -14.19 8.92
N ARG A 111 -13.45 -13.41 10.01
CA ARG A 111 -14.72 -12.95 10.60
C ARG A 111 -15.45 -11.98 9.66
N GLU A 112 -14.72 -11.01 9.11
CA GLU A 112 -15.26 -10.05 8.13
C GLU A 112 -15.88 -10.78 6.93
N GLY A 113 -15.13 -11.67 6.27
CA GLY A 113 -15.60 -12.39 5.09
C GLY A 113 -16.85 -13.23 5.36
N LYS A 114 -16.90 -13.94 6.50
CA LYS A 114 -18.10 -14.70 6.91
C LYS A 114 -19.31 -13.78 7.08
N ALA A 115 -19.14 -12.64 7.73
CA ALA A 115 -20.22 -11.69 7.99
C ALA A 115 -20.69 -10.97 6.72
N VAL A 116 -19.76 -10.55 5.85
CA VAL A 116 -20.06 -9.98 4.52
C VAL A 116 -20.83 -10.97 3.65
N ALA A 117 -20.36 -12.22 3.56
CA ALA A 117 -21.05 -13.26 2.81
C ALA A 117 -22.47 -13.51 3.37
N ALA A 118 -22.66 -13.47 4.69
CA ALA A 118 -23.98 -13.61 5.30
C ALA A 118 -24.94 -12.47 4.92
N ILE A 119 -24.46 -11.23 4.79
CA ILE A 119 -25.27 -10.10 4.30
C ILE A 119 -25.63 -10.29 2.84
N LEU A 120 -24.65 -10.58 1.98
CA LEU A 120 -24.84 -10.72 0.53
C LEU A 120 -25.77 -11.89 0.19
N ARG A 121 -25.68 -13.02 0.90
CA ARG A 121 -26.57 -14.19 0.71
C ARG A 121 -28.06 -13.86 0.89
N LYS A 122 -28.40 -12.78 1.60
CA LYS A 122 -29.82 -12.36 1.73
C LYS A 122 -30.44 -11.90 0.40
N CYS A 123 -29.62 -11.44 -0.55
CA CYS A 123 -30.05 -10.96 -1.86
C CYS A 123 -29.57 -11.84 -3.02
N PHE A 124 -28.36 -12.38 -2.91
CA PHE A 124 -27.71 -13.17 -3.96
C PHE A 124 -27.79 -14.68 -3.73
N ALA A 125 -28.36 -15.12 -2.61
CA ALA A 125 -28.59 -16.52 -2.27
C ALA A 125 -27.35 -17.40 -2.51
N SER A 126 -27.49 -18.48 -3.29
CA SER A 126 -26.42 -19.44 -3.59
C SER A 126 -25.34 -18.90 -4.52
N GLN A 127 -25.47 -17.70 -5.08
CA GLN A 127 -24.45 -17.09 -5.94
C GLN A 127 -23.24 -16.57 -5.17
N VAL A 128 -23.31 -16.52 -3.83
CA VAL A 128 -22.22 -16.06 -2.96
C VAL A 128 -21.31 -17.23 -2.57
N GLU A 129 -20.16 -17.27 -3.23
CA GLU A 129 -19.06 -18.15 -2.91
C GLU A 129 -18.15 -17.51 -1.86
N LEU A 130 -17.90 -18.23 -0.77
CA LEU A 130 -17.08 -17.77 0.34
C LEU A 130 -15.81 -18.63 0.43
N VAL A 131 -14.67 -17.97 0.37
CA VAL A 131 -13.34 -18.55 0.49
C VAL A 131 -12.71 -18.00 1.77
N VAL A 132 -12.50 -18.87 2.76
CA VAL A 132 -11.95 -18.47 4.07
C VAL A 132 -10.83 -19.39 4.50
N GLY A 133 -9.74 -18.81 4.98
CA GLY A 133 -8.60 -19.53 5.53
C GLY A 133 -7.52 -19.81 4.50
N PRO A 134 -6.53 -20.65 4.81
CA PRO A 134 -5.34 -20.81 3.98
C PRO A 134 -5.72 -21.39 2.60
N VAL A 135 -5.56 -20.58 1.56
CA VAL A 135 -5.79 -20.94 0.16
C VAL A 135 -4.52 -20.70 -0.64
N LYS A 136 -4.17 -21.67 -1.48
CA LYS A 136 -3.01 -21.56 -2.38
C LYS A 136 -3.26 -20.53 -3.48
N ALA A 137 -2.24 -19.80 -3.88
CA ALA A 137 -2.31 -18.73 -4.88
C ALA A 137 -2.89 -19.22 -6.21
N GLY A 138 -2.44 -20.39 -6.70
CA GLY A 138 -2.97 -21.00 -7.94
C GLY A 138 -4.47 -21.32 -7.83
N ARG A 139 -4.91 -21.84 -6.69
CA ARG A 139 -6.32 -22.15 -6.45
C ARG A 139 -7.17 -20.90 -6.37
N LEU A 140 -6.69 -19.86 -5.68
CA LEU A 140 -7.40 -18.59 -5.59
C LEU A 140 -7.53 -17.94 -6.98
N LYS A 141 -6.49 -18.02 -7.84
CA LYS A 141 -6.56 -17.57 -9.23
C LYS A 141 -7.65 -18.28 -10.04
N GLU A 142 -7.74 -19.61 -9.93
CA GLU A 142 -8.82 -20.39 -10.56
C GLU A 142 -10.22 -19.98 -10.05
N MET A 143 -10.31 -19.58 -8.78
CA MET A 143 -11.57 -19.21 -8.16
C MET A 143 -12.01 -17.77 -8.49
N LEU A 144 -11.14 -16.86 -8.92
CA LEU A 144 -11.54 -15.47 -9.22
C LEU A 144 -12.62 -15.44 -10.33
N GLY A 145 -12.28 -15.92 -11.53
CA GLY A 145 -13.21 -16.05 -12.65
C GLY A 145 -14.01 -14.77 -12.94
N GLU A 146 -15.15 -14.89 -13.62
CA GLU A 146 -16.03 -13.76 -13.94
C GLU A 146 -17.02 -13.50 -12.80
N ALA A 147 -16.51 -13.13 -11.63
CA ALA A 147 -17.35 -12.67 -10.52
C ALA A 147 -17.89 -11.26 -10.82
N SER A 148 -19.19 -11.05 -10.61
CA SER A 148 -19.85 -9.73 -10.71
C SER A 148 -19.49 -8.81 -9.55
N LEU A 149 -19.15 -9.38 -8.40
CA LEU A 149 -18.71 -8.68 -7.20
C LEU A 149 -17.57 -9.45 -6.56
N LEU A 150 -16.50 -8.74 -6.20
CA LEU A 150 -15.33 -9.30 -5.53
C LEU A 150 -15.09 -8.55 -4.21
N HIS A 151 -15.14 -9.27 -3.10
CA HIS A 151 -14.71 -8.76 -1.80
C HIS A 151 -13.43 -9.48 -1.37
N ILE A 152 -12.42 -8.71 -0.96
CA ILE A 152 -11.13 -9.21 -0.49
C ILE A 152 -10.88 -8.64 0.90
N ALA A 153 -10.65 -9.51 1.88
CA ALA A 153 -10.21 -9.15 3.22
C ALA A 153 -8.98 -10.00 3.62
N GLY A 154 -7.91 -9.37 4.08
CA GLY A 154 -6.70 -10.11 4.44
C GLY A 154 -5.45 -9.25 4.46
N HIS A 155 -4.29 -9.88 4.60
CA HIS A 155 -3.02 -9.17 4.47
C HIS A 155 -2.69 -8.85 3.02
N ALA A 156 -2.29 -7.61 2.79
CA ALA A 156 -1.58 -7.22 1.58
C ALA A 156 -0.07 -7.12 1.85
N GLY A 157 0.72 -7.56 0.87
CA GLY A 157 2.12 -7.25 0.76
C GLY A 157 2.36 -5.77 0.47
N GLN A 158 3.65 -5.38 0.46
CA GLN A 158 4.10 -4.00 0.28
C GLN A 158 3.68 -3.42 -1.09
N GLY A 159 3.50 -4.27 -2.10
CA GLY A 159 3.03 -3.90 -3.45
C GLY A 159 1.53 -4.16 -3.67
N GLY A 160 0.77 -4.46 -2.61
CA GLY A 160 -0.66 -4.78 -2.72
C GLY A 160 -0.95 -6.22 -3.09
N GLU A 161 0.05 -7.10 -3.00
CA GLU A 161 -0.12 -8.52 -3.29
C GLU A 161 -1.02 -9.17 -2.24
N ILE A 162 -1.97 -9.99 -2.67
CA ILE A 162 -2.85 -10.72 -1.74
C ILE A 162 -2.08 -11.92 -1.19
N ALA A 163 -1.82 -11.91 0.12
CA ALA A 163 -1.14 -13.02 0.79
C ALA A 163 -1.99 -14.29 0.75
N CYS A 164 -1.36 -15.40 0.39
CA CYS A 164 -1.93 -16.73 0.24
C CYS A 164 -1.13 -17.74 1.09
N ALA A 165 -1.66 -18.96 1.23
CA ALA A 165 -1.02 -20.01 2.05
C ALA A 165 0.39 -20.43 1.57
N ASP A 166 0.69 -20.25 0.29
CA ASP A 166 1.94 -20.67 -0.37
C ASP A 166 2.68 -19.53 -1.09
N GLY A 167 2.33 -18.27 -0.81
CA GLY A 167 2.95 -17.12 -1.46
C GLY A 167 2.03 -15.90 -1.46
N ALA A 168 2.05 -15.14 -2.56
CA ALA A 168 1.15 -14.02 -2.76
C ALA A 168 0.72 -13.94 -4.24
N ILE A 169 -0.40 -13.27 -4.51
CA ILE A 169 -0.87 -12.98 -5.86
C ILE A 169 -0.65 -11.49 -6.12
N SER A 170 0.09 -11.14 -7.17
CA SER A 170 0.26 -9.74 -7.54
C SER A 170 -1.06 -9.12 -8.02
N VAL A 171 -1.17 -7.79 -7.99
CA VAL A 171 -2.37 -7.12 -8.50
C VAL A 171 -2.61 -7.44 -9.99
N ASP A 172 -1.56 -7.52 -10.80
CA ASP A 172 -1.69 -7.88 -12.22
C ASP A 172 -2.22 -9.31 -12.41
N GLU A 173 -1.73 -10.26 -11.60
CA GLU A 173 -2.23 -11.64 -11.62
C GLU A 173 -3.69 -11.74 -11.15
N LEU A 174 -4.04 -10.99 -10.11
CA LEU A 174 -5.39 -10.89 -9.58
C LEU A 174 -6.35 -10.35 -10.65
N VAL A 175 -5.99 -9.24 -11.27
CA VAL A 175 -6.76 -8.61 -12.35
C VAL A 175 -6.85 -9.54 -13.55
N ALA A 176 -5.75 -10.19 -13.96
CA ALA A 176 -5.77 -11.15 -15.07
C ALA A 176 -6.71 -12.34 -14.80
N ALA A 177 -6.75 -12.83 -13.56
CA ALA A 177 -7.55 -13.98 -13.16
C ALA A 177 -9.07 -13.68 -13.08
N THR A 178 -9.52 -12.43 -13.20
CA THR A 178 -10.96 -12.09 -13.22
C THR A 178 -11.66 -12.34 -14.57
N GLY A 179 -11.09 -13.16 -15.46
CA GLY A 179 -11.69 -13.48 -16.75
C GLY A 179 -11.77 -12.32 -17.73
N SER A 180 -12.68 -12.39 -18.70
CA SER A 180 -12.84 -11.38 -19.76
C SER A 180 -13.70 -10.20 -19.31
N VAL A 181 -14.66 -10.47 -18.42
CA VAL A 181 -15.54 -9.46 -17.81
C VAL A 181 -15.10 -9.22 -16.36
N PRO A 182 -14.56 -8.04 -16.01
CA PRO A 182 -14.18 -7.74 -14.63
C PRO A 182 -15.41 -7.61 -13.71
N PRO A 183 -15.23 -7.60 -12.38
CA PRO A 183 -16.32 -7.31 -11.46
C PRO A 183 -16.91 -5.92 -11.69
N ALA A 184 -18.23 -5.78 -11.46
CA ALA A 184 -18.84 -4.46 -11.37
C ALA A 184 -18.36 -3.71 -10.13
N LEU A 185 -18.14 -4.42 -9.01
CA LEU A 185 -17.60 -3.87 -7.78
C LEU A 185 -16.47 -4.73 -7.23
N VAL A 186 -15.33 -4.10 -6.97
CA VAL A 186 -14.25 -4.64 -6.15
C VAL A 186 -14.20 -3.89 -4.83
N PHE A 187 -14.29 -4.62 -3.72
CA PHE A 187 -14.12 -4.12 -2.37
C PHE A 187 -12.86 -4.76 -1.79
N ALA A 188 -11.83 -3.96 -1.51
CA ALA A 188 -10.54 -4.42 -1.02
C ALA A 188 -10.24 -3.87 0.38
N ASN A 189 -10.55 -4.66 1.41
CA ASN A 189 -10.10 -4.48 2.80
C ASN A 189 -8.81 -5.28 3.03
N SER A 190 -7.82 -5.05 2.19
CA SER A 190 -6.51 -5.65 2.35
C SER A 190 -5.64 -4.79 3.26
N CYS A 191 -5.44 -5.22 4.50
CA CYS A 191 -4.60 -4.55 5.48
C CYS A 191 -3.12 -4.78 5.13
N TYR A 192 -2.41 -3.71 4.82
CA TYR A 192 -0.98 -3.74 4.54
C TYR A 192 -0.21 -4.03 5.83
N SER A 193 0.40 -5.22 5.94
CA SER A 193 1.19 -5.55 7.13
C SER A 193 2.53 -4.83 7.07
N THR A 194 2.78 -3.94 8.03
CA THR A 194 4.11 -3.39 8.31
C THR A 194 4.93 -4.42 9.10
N SER A 195 5.22 -5.56 8.48
CA SER A 195 6.16 -6.54 9.02
C SER A 195 7.58 -6.03 8.77
N GLY A 196 7.97 -5.01 9.52
CA GLY A 196 9.13 -4.16 9.29
C GLY A 196 8.67 -2.72 9.37
N GLY A 197 9.11 -1.98 10.40
CA GLY A 197 8.58 -0.66 10.80
C GLY A 197 8.85 0.49 9.81
N GLY A 198 8.90 0.23 8.51
CA GLY A 198 8.96 1.22 7.45
C GLY A 198 7.56 1.68 7.00
N PHE A 199 7.48 2.92 6.53
CA PHE A 199 6.25 3.54 6.08
C PHE A 199 5.92 3.10 4.66
N VAL A 200 4.84 2.35 4.48
CA VAL A 200 4.31 2.03 3.15
C VAL A 200 3.36 3.16 2.76
N ASP A 201 3.59 3.79 1.60
CA ASP A 201 2.58 4.66 0.98
C ASP A 201 1.43 3.82 0.42
N THR A 202 0.65 3.29 1.36
CA THR A 202 -0.57 2.51 1.15
C THR A 202 -1.59 3.21 0.26
N SER A 203 -1.51 4.55 0.17
CA SER A 203 -2.40 5.35 -0.68
C SER A 203 -2.11 5.11 -2.16
N ARG A 204 -0.82 5.00 -2.52
CA ARG A 204 -0.38 4.64 -3.88
C ARG A 204 -0.77 3.20 -4.20
N VAL A 205 -0.63 2.27 -3.27
CA VAL A 205 -0.97 0.86 -3.52
C VAL A 205 -2.46 0.67 -3.79
N THR A 206 -3.33 1.25 -2.96
CA THR A 206 -4.79 1.19 -3.17
C THR A 206 -5.19 1.89 -4.47
N THR A 207 -4.55 3.02 -4.78
CA THR A 207 -4.79 3.76 -6.03
C THR A 207 -4.37 2.95 -7.26
N ASP A 208 -3.19 2.34 -7.24
CA ASP A 208 -2.64 1.54 -8.34
C ASP A 208 -3.46 0.25 -8.55
N MET A 209 -3.96 -0.35 -7.47
CA MET A 209 -4.93 -1.45 -7.54
C MET A 209 -6.25 -1.01 -8.18
N ALA A 210 -6.80 0.14 -7.75
CA ALA A 210 -8.00 0.71 -8.34
C ALA A 210 -7.82 0.97 -9.84
N SER A 211 -6.75 1.66 -10.23
CA SER A 211 -6.45 1.98 -11.62
C SER A 211 -6.41 0.75 -12.52
N ARG A 212 -5.78 -0.35 -12.10
CA ARG A 212 -5.74 -1.59 -12.91
C ARG A 212 -7.11 -2.24 -13.09
N PHE A 213 -7.94 -2.26 -12.05
CA PHE A 213 -9.31 -2.77 -12.17
C PHE A 213 -10.17 -1.87 -13.06
N LEU A 214 -10.07 -0.55 -12.91
CA LEU A 214 -10.80 0.42 -13.73
C LEU A 214 -10.39 0.32 -15.21
N LEU A 215 -9.09 0.22 -15.51
CA LEU A 215 -8.57 0.03 -16.88
C LEU A 215 -9.04 -1.28 -17.53
N LYS A 216 -9.36 -2.30 -16.72
CA LYS A 216 -9.97 -3.55 -17.22
C LYS A 216 -11.47 -3.41 -17.50
N GLY A 217 -12.13 -2.37 -16.98
CA GLY A 217 -13.56 -2.11 -17.14
C GLY A 217 -14.39 -2.32 -15.86
N CYS A 218 -13.74 -2.46 -14.69
CA CYS A 218 -14.44 -2.47 -13.41
C CYS A 218 -15.19 -1.14 -13.22
N ARG A 219 -16.43 -1.18 -12.73
CA ARG A 219 -17.23 0.05 -12.55
C ARG A 219 -16.93 0.76 -11.24
N HIS A 220 -16.67 -0.01 -10.19
CA HIS A 220 -16.41 0.52 -8.86
C HIS A 220 -15.26 -0.21 -8.17
N PHE A 221 -14.39 0.57 -7.58
CA PHE A 221 -13.36 0.07 -6.67
C PHE A 221 -13.47 0.82 -5.35
N LEU A 222 -13.46 0.09 -4.23
CA LEU A 222 -13.56 0.63 -2.88
C LEU A 222 -12.49 0.00 -1.99
N GLY A 223 -11.71 0.84 -1.32
CA GLY A 223 -10.70 0.39 -0.36
C GLY A 223 -10.16 1.55 0.46
N PRO A 224 -9.41 1.26 1.54
CA PRO A 224 -8.78 2.28 2.37
C PRO A 224 -7.44 2.74 1.75
N LEU A 225 -7.15 4.04 1.81
CA LEU A 225 -5.87 4.65 1.43
C LEU A 225 -4.76 4.37 2.45
N TRP A 226 -5.10 3.98 3.67
CA TRP A 226 -4.12 3.62 4.71
C TRP A 226 -4.62 2.50 5.60
N SER A 227 -3.74 1.99 6.45
CA SER A 227 -4.07 0.92 7.38
C SER A 227 -5.19 1.33 8.33
N VAL A 228 -6.14 0.43 8.54
CA VAL A 228 -7.32 0.60 9.40
C VAL A 228 -7.32 -0.54 10.41
N ALA A 229 -7.72 -0.26 11.65
CA ALA A 229 -7.90 -1.32 12.64
C ALA A 229 -8.92 -2.35 12.14
N ASP A 230 -8.64 -3.64 12.36
CA ASP A 230 -9.48 -4.72 11.81
C ASP A 230 -10.96 -4.61 12.22
N SER A 231 -11.25 -4.14 13.44
CA SER A 231 -12.61 -3.90 13.92
C SER A 231 -13.35 -2.82 13.12
N ASP A 232 -12.62 -1.79 12.71
CA ASP A 232 -13.17 -0.64 11.99
C ASP A 232 -13.34 -0.99 10.51
N ALA A 233 -12.39 -1.73 9.94
CA ALA A 233 -12.46 -2.25 8.59
C ALA A 233 -13.68 -3.17 8.42
N MET A 234 -13.89 -4.10 9.35
CA MET A 234 -15.08 -4.96 9.37
C MET A 234 -16.35 -4.14 9.56
N SER A 235 -16.38 -3.19 10.51
CA SER A 235 -17.54 -2.33 10.76
C SER A 235 -17.94 -1.54 9.50
N PHE A 236 -16.96 -0.99 8.79
CA PHE A 236 -17.17 -0.30 7.53
C PHE A 236 -17.76 -1.23 6.46
N ALA A 237 -17.15 -2.39 6.23
CA ALA A 237 -17.60 -3.35 5.22
C ALA A 237 -19.04 -3.81 5.48
N LEU A 238 -19.37 -4.15 6.73
CA LEU A 238 -20.71 -4.58 7.10
C LEU A 238 -21.74 -3.47 6.88
N ARG A 239 -21.43 -2.24 7.31
CA ARG A 239 -22.34 -1.10 7.11
C ARG A 239 -22.50 -0.77 5.63
N PHE A 240 -21.42 -0.80 4.85
CA PHE A 240 -21.46 -0.59 3.41
C PHE A 240 -22.39 -1.59 2.73
N TYR A 241 -22.17 -2.90 2.93
CA TYR A 241 -22.99 -3.93 2.29
C TYR A 241 -24.43 -3.91 2.77
N GLU A 242 -24.68 -3.66 4.06
CA GLU A 242 -26.03 -3.49 4.60
C GLU A 242 -26.78 -2.37 3.85
N LYS A 243 -26.15 -1.20 3.64
CA LYS A 243 -26.79 -0.10 2.91
C LYS A 243 -26.92 -0.38 1.41
N LEU A 244 -25.93 -1.01 0.80
CA LEU A 244 -25.96 -1.35 -0.61
C LEU A 244 -27.14 -2.28 -0.93
N VAL A 245 -27.29 -3.38 -0.17
CA VAL A 245 -28.41 -4.32 -0.36
C VAL A 245 -29.76 -3.75 0.09
N SER A 246 -29.75 -2.69 0.91
CA SER A 246 -30.95 -1.92 1.28
C SER A 246 -31.43 -0.97 0.18
N GLY A 247 -30.72 -0.91 -0.95
CA GLY A 247 -31.10 -0.13 -2.12
C GLY A 247 -30.54 1.28 -2.17
N TYR A 248 -29.62 1.66 -1.28
CA TYR A 248 -28.86 2.91 -1.40
C TYR A 248 -27.91 2.86 -2.61
N THR A 249 -27.45 4.03 -3.08
CA THR A 249 -26.38 4.08 -4.09
C THR A 249 -25.07 3.57 -3.50
N VAL A 250 -24.11 3.20 -4.35
CA VAL A 250 -22.75 2.83 -3.91
C VAL A 250 -22.15 3.96 -3.07
N GLY A 251 -22.23 5.22 -3.56
CA GLY A 251 -21.73 6.38 -2.84
C GLY A 251 -22.45 6.66 -1.52
N GLU A 252 -23.79 6.54 -1.47
CA GLU A 252 -24.54 6.69 -0.22
C GLU A 252 -24.21 5.59 0.79
N SER A 253 -23.93 4.38 0.31
CA SER A 253 -23.52 3.25 1.15
C SER A 253 -22.15 3.52 1.78
N VAL A 254 -21.21 4.07 1.01
CA VAL A 254 -19.90 4.52 1.49
C VAL A 254 -20.04 5.66 2.49
N ARG A 255 -20.81 6.71 2.17
CA ARG A 255 -21.03 7.86 3.07
C ARG A 255 -21.62 7.43 4.40
N LYS A 256 -22.61 6.55 4.40
CA LYS A 256 -23.22 6.01 5.63
C LYS A 256 -22.27 5.11 6.42
N ALA A 257 -21.40 4.35 5.74
CA ALA A 257 -20.35 3.59 6.41
C ALA A 257 -19.34 4.51 7.09
N ARG A 258 -18.86 5.55 6.39
CA ARG A 258 -17.99 6.60 6.96
C ARG A 258 -18.65 7.26 8.17
N LYS A 259 -19.90 7.74 8.04
CA LYS A 259 -20.63 8.36 9.15
C LYS A 259 -20.72 7.45 10.38
N SER A 260 -20.96 6.16 10.18
CA SER A 260 -21.03 5.20 11.30
C SER A 260 -19.71 5.00 12.04
N LEU A 261 -18.56 5.25 11.40
CA LEU A 261 -17.25 5.27 12.05
C LEU A 261 -16.93 6.65 12.65
N HIS A 262 -17.26 7.72 11.93
CA HIS A 262 -17.05 9.09 12.38
C HIS A 262 -17.78 9.39 13.71
N ASP A 263 -19.00 8.87 13.87
CA ASP A 263 -19.83 9.10 15.06
C ASP A 263 -19.36 8.28 16.28
N ARG A 264 -18.30 7.46 16.12
CA ARG A 264 -17.70 6.66 17.20
C ARG A 264 -16.47 7.36 17.82
N PRO A 265 -16.46 7.60 19.14
CA PRO A 265 -15.31 8.21 19.81
C PRO A 265 -14.02 7.38 19.71
N ASP A 266 -14.13 6.05 19.66
CA ASP A 266 -13.02 5.10 19.60
C ASP A 266 -12.45 4.87 18.19
N SER A 267 -13.14 5.38 17.14
CA SER A 267 -12.82 5.11 15.73
C SER A 267 -12.77 6.42 14.90
N ALA A 268 -12.47 7.53 15.57
CA ALA A 268 -12.59 8.88 15.05
C ALA A 268 -11.86 9.15 13.73
N VAL A 269 -10.88 8.33 13.36
CA VAL A 269 -10.01 8.52 12.20
C VAL A 269 -10.25 7.52 11.07
N ALA A 270 -10.92 6.39 11.35
CA ALA A 270 -11.06 5.30 10.37
C ALA A 270 -12.04 5.66 9.23
N TYR A 271 -12.98 6.57 9.47
CA TYR A 271 -13.88 7.05 8.41
C TYR A 271 -13.12 7.72 7.26
N ALA A 272 -11.96 8.29 7.55
CA ALA A 272 -11.20 9.11 6.63
C ALA A 272 -10.39 8.30 5.62
N SER A 273 -10.19 7.00 5.85
CA SER A 273 -9.31 6.15 5.04
C SER A 273 -9.94 5.70 3.72
N TYR A 274 -11.25 5.48 3.69
CA TYR A 274 -11.90 4.84 2.54
C TYR A 274 -12.06 5.80 1.37
N VAL A 275 -11.85 5.30 0.15
CA VAL A 275 -12.09 6.01 -1.12
C VAL A 275 -12.91 5.14 -2.08
N LEU A 276 -13.82 5.78 -2.81
CA LEU A 276 -14.62 5.14 -3.84
C LEU A 276 -14.19 5.66 -5.21
N TYR A 277 -13.79 4.76 -6.09
CA TYR A 277 -13.64 5.00 -7.52
C TYR A 277 -14.88 4.53 -8.26
N GLY A 278 -15.30 5.28 -9.27
CA GLY A 278 -16.51 5.02 -10.06
C GLY A 278 -17.68 5.94 -9.71
N ASP A 279 -18.77 5.81 -10.49
CA ASP A 279 -19.95 6.67 -10.35
C ASP A 279 -20.70 6.40 -9.03
N PRO A 280 -20.76 7.36 -8.09
CA PRO A 280 -21.35 7.16 -6.77
C PRO A 280 -22.89 7.04 -6.80
N ARG A 281 -23.53 7.31 -7.94
CA ARG A 281 -25.00 7.33 -8.11
C ARG A 281 -25.58 5.95 -8.43
N GLU A 282 -24.72 5.01 -8.80
CA GLU A 282 -25.16 3.67 -9.18
C GLU A 282 -25.77 2.88 -8.01
N ARG A 283 -26.70 1.98 -8.32
CA ARG A 283 -27.38 1.11 -7.36
C ARG A 283 -27.38 -0.33 -7.88
N LEU A 284 -27.44 -1.29 -6.96
CA LEU A 284 -27.83 -2.66 -7.33
C LEU A 284 -29.19 -2.63 -8.07
N PRO A 285 -29.40 -3.47 -9.10
CA PRO A 285 -30.72 -3.67 -9.70
C PRO A 285 -31.80 -3.98 -8.66
N ALA A 286 -33.05 -3.58 -8.90
CA ALA A 286 -34.13 -3.79 -7.93
C ALA A 286 -34.33 -5.26 -7.54
N SER A 287 -34.08 -6.19 -8.46
CA SER A 287 -34.12 -7.64 -8.23
C SER A 287 -33.06 -8.14 -7.25
N LEU A 288 -31.99 -7.38 -7.03
CA LEU A 288 -30.85 -7.72 -6.18
C LEU A 288 -30.81 -6.90 -4.88
N ARG A 289 -31.95 -6.30 -4.50
CA ARG A 289 -32.13 -5.56 -3.24
C ARG A 289 -33.00 -6.36 -2.27
N LEU A 290 -32.86 -6.10 -0.98
CA LEU A 290 -33.80 -6.58 0.03
C LEU A 290 -35.19 -6.02 -0.27
N SER A 291 -36.22 -6.87 -0.22
CA SER A 291 -37.61 -6.40 -0.30
C SER A 291 -37.92 -5.51 0.91
N GLU A 292 -38.81 -4.53 0.74
CA GLU A 292 -39.20 -3.61 1.82
C GLU A 292 -39.66 -4.35 3.09
N LYS A 293 -40.35 -5.48 2.92
CA LYS A 293 -40.80 -6.34 4.02
C LYS A 293 -39.62 -6.92 4.80
N LYS A 294 -38.59 -7.42 4.10
CA LYS A 294 -37.35 -7.94 4.71
C LYS A 294 -36.53 -6.81 5.36
N LEU A 295 -36.53 -5.62 4.74
CA LEU A 295 -35.86 -4.42 5.26
C LEU A 295 -36.44 -4.00 6.61
N ARG A 296 -37.77 -3.88 6.70
CA ARG A 296 -38.49 -3.52 7.93
C ARG A 296 -38.26 -4.54 9.05
N SER A 297 -38.27 -5.84 8.72
CA SER A 297 -37.97 -6.89 9.71
C SER A 297 -36.52 -6.85 10.20
N ALA A 298 -35.55 -6.57 9.32
CA ALA A 298 -34.14 -6.47 9.69
C ALA A 298 -33.86 -5.23 10.54
N GLN A 299 -34.51 -4.10 10.23
CA GLN A 299 -34.43 -2.86 11.02
C GLN A 299 -35.08 -3.03 12.40
N ALA A 300 -36.23 -3.69 12.49
CA ALA A 300 -36.87 -4.02 13.76
C ALA A 300 -36.00 -4.96 14.61
N ALA A 301 -35.38 -5.98 14.00
CA ALA A 301 -34.46 -6.89 14.70
C ALA A 301 -33.19 -6.18 15.19
N ALA A 302 -32.63 -5.24 14.42
CA ALA A 302 -31.47 -4.46 14.82
C ALA A 302 -31.78 -3.47 15.97
N GLN A 303 -33.01 -2.93 16.04
CA GLN A 303 -33.45 -2.09 17.16
C GLN A 303 -33.65 -2.87 18.47
N THR A 304 -33.98 -4.16 18.39
CA THR A 304 -34.05 -5.04 19.57
C THR A 304 -32.69 -5.51 20.09
N VAL A 305 -31.61 -5.38 19.29
CA VAL A 305 -30.22 -5.64 19.71
C VAL A 305 -29.52 -4.32 20.03
N ALA A 306 -30.18 -3.45 20.78
CA ALA A 306 -29.50 -2.37 21.47
C ALA A 306 -28.56 -3.01 22.50
N VAL A 307 -27.25 -2.92 22.23
CA VAL A 307 -26.22 -3.17 23.24
C VAL A 307 -26.55 -2.26 24.43
N PRO A 308 -26.63 -2.76 25.67
CA PRO A 308 -26.86 -1.90 26.81
C PRO A 308 -25.72 -0.88 26.87
N ALA A 309 -26.07 0.41 26.82
CA ALA A 309 -25.15 1.46 27.20
C ALA A 309 -24.86 1.29 28.70
N GLU A 310 -23.80 0.59 29.07
CA GLU A 310 -23.30 0.62 30.44
C GLU A 310 -22.65 1.97 30.69
N ALA A 311 -23.47 2.89 31.19
CA ALA A 311 -23.04 4.06 31.92
C ALA A 311 -22.16 3.65 33.11
N GLY A 312 -21.09 4.41 33.34
CA GLY A 312 -19.99 4.06 34.23
C GLY A 312 -20.38 3.55 35.62
N ARG A 313 -19.73 2.46 36.00
CA ARG A 313 -19.40 2.14 37.40
C ARG A 313 -17.97 1.59 37.45
N SER A 314 -17.11 2.31 38.16
CA SER A 314 -15.76 1.85 38.50
C SER A 314 -15.86 0.58 39.36
N ALA A 315 -15.59 -0.58 38.78
CA ALA A 315 -15.34 -1.80 39.54
C ALA A 315 -13.85 -1.84 39.92
N ARG A 316 -13.55 -1.69 41.22
CA ARG A 316 -12.21 -1.92 41.77
C ARG A 316 -11.87 -3.41 41.63
N HIS A 317 -10.89 -3.77 40.81
CA HIS A 317 -10.35 -5.12 40.74
C HIS A 317 -9.39 -5.40 41.92
N PRO A 318 -9.37 -6.62 42.49
CA PRO A 318 -8.42 -7.00 43.52
C PRO A 318 -7.01 -7.15 42.92
N VAL A 319 -6.04 -6.51 43.55
CA VAL A 319 -4.63 -6.50 43.13
C VAL A 319 -4.02 -7.90 43.30
N LEU A 320 -3.61 -8.53 42.20
CA LEU A 320 -2.91 -9.81 42.21
C LEU A 320 -1.50 -9.62 42.78
N ARG A 321 -1.17 -10.30 43.90
CA ARG A 321 0.11 -10.16 44.60
C ARG A 321 1.28 -10.60 43.71
N TRP A 322 2.30 -9.74 43.60
CA TRP A 322 3.53 -9.93 42.82
C TRP A 322 4.26 -11.27 43.05
N THR A 323 4.02 -11.94 44.18
CA THR A 323 4.56 -13.27 44.48
C THR A 323 4.05 -14.37 43.53
N THR A 324 2.86 -14.21 42.93
CA THR A 324 2.33 -15.17 41.94
C THR A 324 2.90 -14.98 40.53
N VAL A 325 3.33 -13.77 40.17
CA VAL A 325 3.98 -13.50 38.88
C VAL A 325 5.43 -14.02 38.86
N ALA A 326 6.13 -13.97 40.01
CA ALA A 326 7.49 -14.49 40.13
C ALA A 326 7.58 -16.03 40.01
N ALA A 327 6.55 -16.77 40.46
CA ALA A 327 6.53 -18.24 40.39
C ALA A 327 6.37 -18.76 38.95
N ILE A 328 5.61 -18.05 38.11
CA ILE A 328 5.40 -18.41 36.70
C ILE A 328 6.67 -18.13 35.88
N ALA A 329 7.38 -17.03 36.17
CA ALA A 329 8.65 -16.71 35.51
C ALA A 329 9.77 -17.72 35.83
N ALA A 330 9.82 -18.25 37.05
CA ALA A 330 10.84 -19.24 37.45
C ALA A 330 10.66 -20.61 36.76
N LEU A 331 9.41 -21.03 36.51
CA LEU A 331 9.10 -22.29 35.83
C LEU A 331 9.44 -22.24 34.33
N VAL A 332 9.27 -21.09 33.69
CA VAL A 332 9.65 -20.88 32.28
C VAL A 332 11.17 -20.87 32.11
N TRP A 333 11.90 -20.31 33.08
CA TRP A 333 13.38 -20.29 33.05
C TRP A 333 14.01 -21.67 33.27
N ALA A 334 13.45 -22.49 34.18
CA ALA A 334 13.92 -23.84 34.42
C ALA A 334 13.73 -24.77 33.21
N GLY A 335 12.64 -24.59 32.45
CA GLY A 335 12.40 -25.34 31.21
C GLY A 335 13.33 -24.97 30.06
N LEU A 336 13.75 -23.70 29.97
CA LEU A 336 14.67 -23.21 28.94
C LEU A 336 16.12 -23.66 29.17
N VAL A 337 16.55 -23.79 30.43
CA VAL A 337 17.90 -24.30 30.77
C VAL A 337 18.01 -25.80 30.50
N ALA A 338 16.95 -26.58 30.74
CA ALA A 338 16.95 -28.02 30.45
C ALA A 338 17.06 -28.36 28.95
N LEU A 339 16.58 -27.47 28.07
CA LEU A 339 16.65 -27.67 26.61
C LEU A 339 18.05 -27.41 26.02
N VAL A 340 18.87 -26.60 26.70
CA VAL A 340 20.24 -26.26 26.26
C VAL A 340 21.24 -27.37 26.62
N PHE A 341 20.98 -28.16 27.67
CA PHE A 341 21.86 -29.26 28.08
C PHE A 341 21.62 -30.59 27.35
N LEU A 342 20.52 -30.73 26.59
CA LEU A 342 20.17 -31.98 25.88
C LEU A 342 20.57 -32.02 24.40
N ARG A 343 21.37 -31.07 23.91
CA ARG A 343 21.77 -31.01 22.48
C ARG A 343 23.27 -30.91 22.22
N HIS A 344 24.12 -31.42 23.12
CA HIS A 344 25.54 -31.67 22.85
C HIS A 344 25.88 -33.14 23.05
N GLY A 345 25.94 -33.88 21.94
CA GLY A 345 26.45 -35.25 21.89
C GLY A 345 26.71 -35.64 20.42
N ASP A 346 27.97 -35.99 20.15
CA ASP A 346 28.57 -36.46 18.89
C ASP A 346 28.64 -35.46 17.73
N GLY A 347 29.74 -35.29 16.99
CA GLY A 347 31.00 -36.04 16.93
C GLY A 347 31.58 -35.83 15.52
N GLY A 348 32.90 -35.94 15.35
CA GLY A 348 33.48 -36.27 14.04
C GLY A 348 34.27 -35.17 13.33
N LYS A 349 35.57 -35.44 13.19
CA LYS A 349 36.61 -34.69 12.49
C LYS A 349 36.42 -34.74 10.96
N ALA A 350 36.88 -33.69 10.25
CA ALA A 350 38.05 -33.74 9.35
C ALA A 350 37.93 -32.87 8.07
N LYS A 351 39.09 -32.25 7.77
CA LYS A 351 39.65 -31.87 6.45
C LYS A 351 39.02 -30.73 5.66
N VAL A 352 39.71 -29.59 5.77
CA VAL A 352 39.83 -28.57 4.73
C VAL A 352 40.97 -28.97 3.78
N SER A 353 40.72 -28.88 2.49
CA SER A 353 41.69 -28.54 1.43
C SER A 353 40.93 -28.18 0.13
N PRO A 354 41.55 -27.43 -0.79
CA PRO A 354 40.92 -26.24 -1.34
C PRO A 354 40.45 -26.37 -2.79
N ALA A 355 39.65 -25.37 -3.18
CA ALA A 355 39.52 -24.74 -4.50
C ALA A 355 40.03 -25.55 -5.71
N GLY A 356 39.07 -26.09 -6.47
CA GLY A 356 39.24 -26.39 -7.89
C GLY A 356 38.59 -25.29 -8.71
N GLU A 357 39.42 -24.47 -9.35
CA GLU A 357 39.06 -23.62 -10.49
C GLU A 357 38.62 -24.51 -11.66
N GLU A 358 37.48 -24.22 -12.30
CA GLU A 358 37.33 -24.51 -13.72
C GLU A 358 36.51 -23.45 -14.47
N LYS A 359 37.26 -22.70 -15.29
CA LYS A 359 37.00 -22.37 -16.71
C LYS A 359 35.68 -21.71 -17.08
N VAL A 360 35.78 -20.39 -17.17
CA VAL A 360 35.11 -19.60 -18.21
C VAL A 360 35.76 -19.92 -19.57
N MET A 361 35.01 -20.58 -20.46
CA MET A 361 35.29 -20.54 -21.90
C MET A 361 34.34 -19.55 -22.57
N ALA A 362 34.96 -18.66 -23.33
CA ALA A 362 34.35 -17.64 -24.16
C ALA A 362 33.92 -18.17 -25.55
N ALA A 363 33.28 -17.25 -26.29
CA ALA A 363 32.86 -17.27 -27.71
C ALA A 363 31.42 -17.77 -27.91
N ALA A 364 30.52 -17.08 -28.62
CA ALA A 364 30.54 -15.86 -29.43
C ALA A 364 29.07 -15.35 -29.43
N GLY A 365 28.69 -14.10 -29.72
CA GLY A 365 29.28 -13.02 -30.49
C GLY A 365 28.10 -12.33 -31.20
N SER A 366 28.18 -11.00 -31.37
CA SER A 366 27.31 -10.19 -32.24
C SER A 366 25.84 -10.03 -31.77
N GLN A 367 25.20 -8.87 -31.74
CA GLN A 367 25.49 -7.54 -32.26
C GLN A 367 24.42 -6.61 -31.66
N ALA A 368 24.77 -5.34 -31.43
CA ALA A 368 24.01 -4.17 -31.91
C ALA A 368 24.50 -2.93 -31.14
N GLY A 369 25.36 -2.15 -31.79
CA GLY A 369 25.53 -0.77 -31.41
C GLY A 369 24.21 -0.03 -31.61
N ALA A 370 23.71 0.60 -30.55
CA ALA A 370 22.73 1.67 -30.67
C ALA A 370 23.50 2.99 -30.57
N SER A 371 23.36 3.76 -31.65
CA SER A 371 23.94 5.08 -31.87
C SER A 371 23.69 6.03 -30.69
N ALA A 372 24.77 6.64 -30.18
CA ALA A 372 24.72 7.72 -29.19
C ALA A 372 24.05 8.96 -29.80
N VAL A 373 22.72 9.00 -29.73
CA VAL A 373 21.96 10.23 -29.99
C VAL A 373 22.42 11.25 -28.95
N LYS A 374 23.06 12.36 -29.36
CA LYS A 374 23.37 13.48 -28.46
C LYS A 374 22.06 14.03 -27.88
N ARG A 375 21.72 13.59 -26.66
CA ARG A 375 20.50 13.98 -25.96
C ARG A 375 20.65 15.44 -25.51
N LYS A 376 19.81 16.34 -26.04
CA LYS A 376 19.71 17.74 -25.58
C LYS A 376 18.63 17.86 -24.51
N GLY A 377 18.83 18.73 -23.52
CA GLY A 377 17.88 18.98 -22.43
C GLY A 377 18.33 18.44 -21.06
N PRO A 378 17.48 18.54 -20.01
CA PRO A 378 17.83 18.08 -18.67
C PRO A 378 18.11 16.58 -18.64
N ILE A 379 18.97 16.13 -17.72
CA ILE A 379 19.22 14.70 -17.52
C ILE A 379 18.02 14.09 -16.83
N ARG A 380 17.47 13.04 -17.44
CA ARG A 380 16.42 12.24 -16.82
C ARG A 380 17.05 11.26 -15.83
N LEU A 381 16.89 11.52 -14.53
CA LEU A 381 17.56 10.81 -13.46
C LEU A 381 16.56 10.10 -12.56
N CYS A 382 16.82 8.85 -12.19
CA CYS A 382 16.03 8.10 -11.24
C CYS A 382 16.88 7.80 -9.99
N VAL A 383 16.34 8.02 -8.79
CA VAL A 383 17.01 7.66 -7.53
C VAL A 383 16.34 6.41 -6.99
N LEU A 384 17.10 5.33 -6.81
CA LEU A 384 16.57 4.13 -6.16
C LEU A 384 16.70 4.23 -4.63
N PRO A 385 15.87 3.48 -3.88
CA PRO A 385 16.03 3.36 -2.44
C PRO A 385 17.47 2.98 -2.09
N PHE A 386 18.07 3.74 -1.16
CA PHE A 386 19.34 3.35 -0.56
C PHE A 386 19.15 2.02 0.14
N LYS A 387 20.18 1.19 0.22
CA LYS A 387 20.10 -0.05 0.97
C LYS A 387 20.74 0.03 2.33
N ASN A 388 20.14 -0.62 3.31
CA ASN A 388 20.82 -0.98 4.54
C ASN A 388 21.64 -2.28 4.37
N LEU A 389 22.96 -2.16 4.28
CA LEU A 389 23.93 -3.28 4.26
C LEU A 389 24.65 -3.43 5.60
N THR A 390 24.16 -2.80 6.66
CA THR A 390 24.76 -2.91 8.00
C THR A 390 24.45 -4.24 8.69
N GLY A 391 23.41 -4.95 8.22
CA GLY A 391 22.89 -6.16 8.86
C GLY A 391 22.05 -5.91 10.12
N ASP A 392 21.76 -4.65 10.45
CA ASP A 392 21.05 -4.23 11.66
C ASP A 392 19.88 -3.31 11.29
N SER A 393 18.66 -3.75 11.55
CA SER A 393 17.42 -3.06 11.18
C SER A 393 17.26 -1.71 11.87
N LYS A 394 18.05 -1.43 12.92
CA LYS A 394 18.06 -0.10 13.56
C LYS A 394 18.50 1.01 12.61
N TYR A 395 19.10 0.69 11.46
CA TYR A 395 19.53 1.66 10.45
C TYR A 395 18.62 1.72 9.22
N ASP A 396 17.51 0.99 9.21
CA ASP A 396 16.58 1.00 8.07
C ASP A 396 16.04 2.42 7.81
N PHE A 397 15.85 3.21 8.86
CA PHE A 397 15.44 4.62 8.76
C PHE A 397 16.43 5.48 7.95
N ILE A 398 17.72 5.11 7.92
CA ILE A 398 18.75 5.85 7.16
C ILE A 398 18.52 5.66 5.66
N GLN A 399 18.05 4.48 5.25
CA GLN A 399 17.82 4.18 3.83
C GLN A 399 16.74 5.11 3.26
N GLU A 400 15.63 5.28 3.98
CA GLU A 400 14.53 6.17 3.55
C GLU A 400 14.95 7.65 3.62
N GLY A 401 15.54 8.08 4.74
CA GLY A 401 15.99 9.47 4.92
C GLY A 401 17.05 9.90 3.89
N MET A 402 17.96 8.99 3.52
CA MET A 402 18.98 9.27 2.51
C MET A 402 18.36 9.36 1.10
N THR A 403 17.40 8.49 0.76
CA THR A 403 16.72 8.56 -0.53
C THR A 403 15.91 9.85 -0.65
N GLU A 404 15.15 10.22 0.38
CA GLU A 404 14.34 11.44 0.39
C GLU A 404 15.22 12.70 0.28
N ALA A 405 16.33 12.76 1.01
CA ALA A 405 17.27 13.87 0.94
C ALA A 405 17.84 14.06 -0.48
N VAL A 406 18.26 12.95 -1.12
CA VAL A 406 18.83 12.98 -2.47
C VAL A 406 17.78 13.35 -3.53
N VAL A 407 16.54 12.84 -3.39
CA VAL A 407 15.43 13.20 -4.27
C VAL A 407 15.09 14.69 -4.13
N THR A 408 15.00 15.19 -2.90
CA THR A 408 14.72 16.61 -2.62
C THR A 408 15.78 17.52 -3.23
N ASP A 409 17.05 17.19 -3.02
CA ASP A 409 18.18 17.97 -3.54
C ASP A 409 18.20 17.99 -5.08
N PHE A 410 17.96 16.86 -5.74
CA PHE A 410 17.93 16.80 -7.19
C PHE A 410 16.67 17.43 -7.81
N GLY A 411 15.53 17.37 -7.12
CA GLY A 411 14.29 18.01 -7.57
C GLY A 411 14.41 19.53 -7.68
N SER A 412 15.30 20.14 -6.89
CA SER A 412 15.58 21.57 -6.94
C SER A 412 16.49 22.01 -8.11
N ASN A 413 17.07 21.06 -8.85
CA ASN A 413 18.04 21.37 -9.92
C ASN A 413 17.38 21.40 -11.31
N PRO A 414 17.27 22.57 -11.98
CA PRO A 414 16.57 22.68 -13.27
C PRO A 414 17.24 21.92 -14.43
N LYS A 415 18.50 21.47 -14.26
CA LYS A 415 19.20 20.65 -15.25
C LYS A 415 18.96 19.15 -15.06
N ILE A 416 18.25 18.75 -14.01
CA ILE A 416 17.88 17.37 -13.71
C ILE A 416 16.36 17.26 -13.77
N ARG A 417 15.86 16.28 -14.52
CA ARG A 417 14.46 15.88 -14.50
C ARG A 417 14.39 14.56 -13.74
N LEU A 418 13.80 14.58 -12.55
CA LEU A 418 13.57 13.34 -11.83
C LEU A 418 12.53 12.50 -12.56
N ILE A 419 12.87 11.25 -12.79
CA ILE A 419 11.97 10.22 -13.31
C ILE A 419 11.59 9.37 -12.11
N GLU A 420 10.33 9.51 -11.70
CA GLU A 420 9.74 8.52 -10.82
C GLU A 420 9.77 7.17 -11.53
N ARG A 421 10.13 6.13 -10.78
CA ARG A 421 10.21 4.76 -11.25
C ARG A 421 8.88 4.39 -11.90
N GLY A 422 8.81 4.32 -13.22
CA GLY A 422 7.62 3.84 -13.92
C GLY A 422 7.42 2.36 -13.61
N GLN A 423 6.39 2.03 -12.83
CA GLN A 423 5.72 0.72 -12.64
C GLN A 423 6.55 -0.58 -12.48
N ILE A 424 7.87 -0.53 -12.36
CA ILE A 424 8.70 -1.74 -12.36
C ILE A 424 9.37 -1.89 -11.02
N ASP A 425 8.86 -2.81 -10.21
CA ASP A 425 9.47 -3.20 -8.94
C ASP A 425 10.78 -3.99 -9.18
N LEU A 426 11.84 -3.27 -9.52
CA LEU A 426 13.21 -3.75 -9.44
C LEU A 426 13.59 -4.04 -7.99
N ASP A 427 13.33 -5.27 -7.58
CA ASP A 427 13.82 -5.85 -6.33
C ASP A 427 15.33 -6.12 -6.45
N ILE A 428 16.14 -5.06 -6.53
CA ILE A 428 17.60 -5.15 -6.74
C ILE A 428 18.23 -5.67 -5.44
N LYS A 429 18.08 -6.95 -5.08
CA LYS A 429 18.60 -7.54 -3.83
C LYS A 429 20.12 -7.67 -3.77
N GLU A 430 20.76 -7.81 -4.92
CA GLU A 430 22.22 -7.89 -5.04
C GLU A 430 22.73 -6.62 -5.73
N ILE A 431 23.13 -5.61 -4.94
CA ILE A 431 23.98 -4.54 -5.49
C ILE A 431 25.36 -4.85 -4.95
N GLU A 432 26.17 -5.56 -5.73
CA GLU A 432 27.57 -5.74 -5.38
C GLU A 432 28.30 -4.41 -5.61
N PHE A 433 28.65 -3.74 -4.51
CA PHE A 433 29.53 -2.59 -4.56
C PHE A 433 31.00 -3.03 -4.75
N SER A 434 31.26 -3.79 -5.83
CA SER A 434 32.61 -4.18 -6.26
C SER A 434 33.33 -3.02 -6.96
N ASN A 435 34.67 -3.05 -7.07
CA ASN A 435 35.47 -2.01 -7.75
C ASN A 435 35.41 -2.10 -9.30
N SER A 436 34.33 -2.64 -9.84
CA SER A 436 34.10 -2.77 -11.29
C SER A 436 33.73 -1.43 -11.93
N LYS A 437 34.05 -1.27 -13.22
CA LYS A 437 33.59 -0.14 -14.06
C LYS A 437 32.10 -0.22 -14.41
N TYR A 438 31.53 -1.42 -14.36
CA TYR A 438 30.13 -1.68 -14.71
C TYR A 438 29.41 -2.34 -13.53
N VAL A 439 28.10 -2.13 -13.43
CA VAL A 439 27.25 -2.94 -12.54
C VAL A 439 27.19 -4.38 -13.04
N ASP A 440 26.87 -5.32 -12.14
CA ASP A 440 26.73 -6.73 -12.49
C ASP A 440 25.62 -6.94 -13.55
N PRO A 441 25.66 -8.03 -14.33
CA PRO A 441 24.68 -8.28 -15.39
C PRO A 441 23.22 -8.32 -14.93
N ALA A 442 22.94 -8.79 -13.70
CA ALA A 442 21.59 -8.88 -13.18
C ALA A 442 21.04 -7.49 -12.84
N THR A 443 21.85 -6.64 -12.20
CA THR A 443 21.54 -5.24 -11.95
C THR A 443 21.38 -4.48 -13.27
N ARG A 444 22.25 -4.69 -14.26
CA ARG A 444 22.12 -4.04 -15.58
C ARG A 444 20.81 -4.37 -16.28
N ALA A 445 20.45 -5.65 -16.35
CA ALA A 445 19.20 -6.10 -16.96
C ALA A 445 17.97 -5.53 -16.27
N ARG A 446 18.06 -5.26 -14.96
CA ARG A 446 17.03 -4.61 -14.16
C ARG A 446 16.95 -3.13 -14.46
N LEU A 447 18.07 -2.41 -14.41
CA LEU A 447 18.14 -0.98 -14.72
C LEU A 447 17.57 -0.67 -16.11
N GLY A 448 17.87 -1.48 -17.12
CA GLY A 448 17.36 -1.29 -18.49
C GLY A 448 15.84 -1.36 -18.63
N ARG A 449 15.11 -1.81 -17.61
CA ARG A 449 13.64 -1.76 -17.59
C ARG A 449 13.10 -0.38 -17.19
N ILE A 450 13.91 0.48 -16.55
CA ILE A 450 13.46 1.80 -16.09
C ILE A 450 13.23 2.70 -17.32
N VAL A 451 11.98 2.75 -17.77
CA VAL A 451 11.59 3.53 -18.94
C VAL A 451 11.72 5.03 -18.63
N GLY A 452 12.42 5.75 -19.52
CA GLY A 452 12.53 7.20 -19.46
C GLY A 452 13.71 7.73 -18.64
N ALA A 453 14.38 6.92 -17.81
CA ALA A 453 15.60 7.35 -17.12
C ALA A 453 16.84 7.18 -18.02
N GLU A 454 17.75 8.15 -17.98
CA GLU A 454 19.08 8.06 -18.61
C GLU A 454 20.13 7.60 -17.60
N VAL A 455 20.02 8.10 -16.37
CA VAL A 455 20.93 7.80 -15.27
C VAL A 455 20.13 7.33 -14.07
N VAL A 456 20.66 6.33 -13.36
CA VAL A 456 20.12 5.85 -12.09
C VAL A 456 21.13 6.07 -10.97
N VAL A 457 20.65 6.53 -9.82
CA VAL A 457 21.44 6.62 -8.58
C VAL A 457 21.14 5.40 -7.72
N LEU A 458 22.19 4.62 -7.46
CA LEU A 458 22.18 3.49 -6.53
C LEU A 458 22.87 3.89 -5.24
N GLY A 459 22.28 3.57 -4.10
CA GLY A 459 22.80 3.94 -2.79
C GLY A 459 22.86 2.77 -1.81
N ALA A 460 23.80 2.79 -0.88
CA ALA A 460 23.83 1.87 0.25
C ALA A 460 24.54 2.47 1.47
N VAL A 461 24.21 1.95 2.64
CA VAL A 461 24.81 2.28 3.93
C VAL A 461 25.32 1.00 4.56
N GLN A 462 26.56 1.01 5.04
CA GLN A 462 27.18 -0.12 5.72
C GLN A 462 27.86 0.34 7.00
N LYS A 463 28.05 -0.58 7.95
CA LYS A 463 28.67 -0.32 9.24
C LYS A 463 29.92 -1.17 9.39
N ALA A 464 31.01 -0.54 9.82
CA ALA A 464 32.21 -1.25 10.25
C ALA A 464 32.88 -0.50 11.41
N GLN A 465 33.21 -1.21 12.49
CA GLN A 465 34.03 -0.69 13.60
C GLN A 465 33.54 0.68 14.18
N GLY A 466 32.23 0.86 14.34
CA GLY A 466 31.64 2.09 14.89
C GLY A 466 31.57 3.27 13.91
N VAL A 467 31.88 3.04 12.63
CA VAL A 467 31.76 4.00 11.54
C VAL A 467 30.66 3.56 10.59
N LEU A 468 29.76 4.48 10.24
CA LEU A 468 28.82 4.34 9.15
C LEU A 468 29.44 4.89 7.86
N ARG A 469 29.37 4.10 6.80
CA ARG A 469 29.77 4.48 5.45
C ARG A 469 28.53 4.50 4.57
N ALA A 470 28.22 5.66 4.02
CA ALA A 470 27.23 5.79 2.96
C ALA A 470 27.94 5.90 1.61
N GLN A 471 27.42 5.19 0.61
CA GLN A 471 27.99 5.15 -0.73
C GLN A 471 26.89 5.29 -1.77
N ALA A 472 27.20 5.97 -2.87
CA ALA A 472 26.26 6.22 -3.95
C ALA A 472 26.96 6.12 -5.31
N ARG A 473 26.25 5.65 -6.33
CA ARG A 473 26.76 5.50 -7.70
C ARG A 473 25.77 6.04 -8.71
N PHE A 474 26.25 6.82 -9.67
CA PHE A 474 25.49 7.18 -10.87
C PHE A 474 25.78 6.14 -11.94
N VAL A 475 24.74 5.51 -12.48
CA VAL A 475 24.83 4.42 -13.44
C VAL A 475 24.07 4.79 -14.70
N ASP A 476 24.71 4.67 -15.86
CA ASP A 476 24.04 4.79 -17.15
C ASP A 476 23.08 3.61 -17.36
N VAL A 477 21.80 3.92 -17.62
CA VAL A 477 20.73 2.91 -17.68
C VAL A 477 20.88 1.96 -18.85
N GLU A 478 21.42 2.46 -19.97
CA GLU A 478 21.49 1.74 -21.24
C GLU A 478 22.68 0.78 -21.27
N THR A 479 23.81 1.22 -20.73
CA THR A 479 25.09 0.49 -20.75
C THR A 479 25.39 -0.23 -19.44
N GLY A 480 24.81 0.20 -18.33
CA GLY A 480 25.18 -0.24 -16.98
C GLY A 480 26.56 0.26 -16.52
N GLU A 481 27.15 1.24 -17.20
CA GLU A 481 28.42 1.84 -16.80
C GLU A 481 28.25 2.69 -15.54
N ILE A 482 29.16 2.53 -14.58
CA ILE A 482 29.22 3.39 -13.40
C ILE A 482 29.93 4.68 -13.81
N LEU A 483 29.14 5.73 -14.00
CA LEU A 483 29.61 7.05 -14.42
C LEU A 483 30.37 7.77 -13.30
N LEU A 484 29.94 7.55 -12.05
CA LEU A 484 30.57 8.13 -10.86
C LEU A 484 30.23 7.31 -9.61
N ALA A 485 31.18 7.22 -8.68
CA ALA A 485 30.98 6.61 -7.37
C ALA A 485 31.45 7.54 -6.23
N LEU A 486 30.65 7.61 -5.17
CA LEU A 486 30.87 8.45 -3.99
C LEU A 486 30.83 7.61 -2.72
N LYS A 487 31.62 8.01 -1.72
CA LYS A 487 31.62 7.41 -0.38
C LYS A 487 31.83 8.47 0.69
N VAL A 488 31.06 8.43 1.76
CA VAL A 488 31.17 9.33 2.91
C VAL A 488 31.14 8.49 4.18
N ASP A 489 32.03 8.81 5.11
CA ASP A 489 32.17 8.11 6.38
C ASP A 489 31.87 9.07 7.54
N ARG A 490 31.09 8.60 8.52
CA ARG A 490 30.83 9.29 9.79
C ARG A 490 30.78 8.32 10.96
N PRO A 491 31.08 8.77 12.18
CA PRO A 491 30.83 7.98 13.38
C PRO A 491 29.36 7.54 13.47
N GLU A 492 29.09 6.34 14.01
CA GLU A 492 27.75 5.75 14.15
C GLU A 492 26.73 6.68 14.83
N GLY A 493 27.16 7.49 15.79
CA GLY A 493 26.30 8.47 16.47
C GLY A 493 26.00 9.76 15.69
N LYS A 494 26.55 9.92 14.48
CA LYS A 494 26.47 11.14 13.66
C LYS A 494 25.76 10.88 12.33
N VAL A 495 24.60 10.23 12.41
CA VAL A 495 23.80 9.82 11.24
C VAL A 495 23.35 11.01 10.39
N PHE A 496 22.86 12.09 11.00
CA PHE A 496 22.45 13.29 10.25
C PHE A 496 23.63 13.95 9.51
N GLU A 497 24.81 14.00 10.14
CA GLU A 497 26.02 14.50 9.47
C GLU A 497 26.49 13.60 8.31
N LEU A 498 26.10 12.32 8.31
CA LEU A 498 26.37 11.40 7.20
C LEU A 498 25.44 11.69 6.02
N GLN A 499 24.17 11.93 6.32
CA GLN A 499 23.14 12.30 5.36
C GLN A 499 23.47 13.63 4.69
N ASP A 500 23.75 14.67 5.47
CA ASP A 500 24.07 16.00 4.95
C ASP A 500 25.29 15.96 4.05
N ALA A 501 26.34 15.26 4.49
CA ALA A 501 27.60 15.18 3.74
C ALA A 501 27.49 14.35 2.45
N LEU A 502 26.65 13.31 2.42
CA LEU A 502 26.41 12.55 1.19
C LEU A 502 25.57 13.35 0.21
N SER A 503 24.50 13.99 0.67
CA SER A 503 23.57 14.75 -0.15
C SER A 503 24.27 15.95 -0.80
N GLU A 504 25.05 16.69 -0.02
CA GLU A 504 25.87 17.80 -0.51
C GLU A 504 26.88 17.38 -1.60
N ARG A 505 27.48 16.20 -1.41
CA ARG A 505 28.44 15.66 -2.38
C ARG A 505 27.75 15.15 -3.64
N LEU A 506 26.59 14.49 -3.50
CA LEU A 506 25.77 14.07 -4.63
C LEU A 506 25.29 15.27 -5.45
N ARG A 507 24.84 16.33 -4.79
CA ARG A 507 24.43 17.60 -5.40
C ARG A 507 25.54 18.22 -6.23
N THR A 508 26.74 18.32 -5.65
CA THR A 508 27.92 18.89 -6.33
C THR A 508 28.31 18.09 -7.56
N GLU A 509 28.32 16.77 -7.44
CA GLU A 509 28.77 15.90 -8.52
C GLU A 509 27.73 15.68 -9.61
N ALA A 510 26.43 15.76 -9.28
CA ALA A 510 25.37 15.72 -10.27
C ALA A 510 25.49 16.88 -11.28
N VAL A 511 25.94 18.07 -10.85
CA VAL A 511 26.21 19.19 -11.76
C VAL A 511 27.34 18.86 -12.75
N ARG A 512 28.43 18.25 -12.27
CA ARG A 512 29.54 17.82 -13.13
C ARG A 512 29.12 16.71 -14.09
N LEU A 513 28.28 15.79 -13.63
CA LEU A 513 27.72 14.73 -14.45
C LEU A 513 26.86 15.30 -15.60
N VAL A 514 26.06 16.33 -15.31
CA VAL A 514 25.30 17.07 -16.33
C VAL A 514 26.21 17.65 -17.41
N GLU A 515 27.31 18.28 -17.01
CA GLU A 515 28.27 18.82 -17.98
C GLU A 515 28.94 17.71 -18.81
N MET A 516 29.28 16.58 -18.20
CA MET A 516 29.94 15.47 -18.89
C MET A 516 29.03 14.83 -19.95
N LEU A 517 27.76 14.60 -19.63
CA LEU A 517 26.82 13.90 -20.51
C LEU A 517 26.16 14.81 -21.57
N ARG A 518 26.38 16.13 -21.49
CA ARG A 518 25.78 17.12 -22.40
C ARG A 518 26.80 17.95 -23.19
N ARG A 519 28.11 17.73 -23.01
CA ARG A 519 29.18 18.18 -23.93
C ARG A 519 29.16 17.33 -25.21
#